data_AF-A0A1E5MIF3-F1
#
_entry.id   AF-A0A1E5MIF3-F1
#
_cell.length_a   1.000
_cell.length_b   1.000
_cell.length_c   1.000
_cell.angle_alpha   90.00
_cell.angle_beta   90.00
_cell.angle_gamma   90.00
#
_symmetry.space_group_name_H-M   'P 1'
#
loop_
_entity.id
_entity.type
_entity.pdbx_description
1 polymer ?
#
loop_
_entity_poly.entity_id
_entity_poly.type
_entity_poly.pdbx_seq_one_letter_code
_entity_poly.pdbx_strand_id
1 'polypeptide(L)'
;MREELEAALLVHSTSPLPEGVDRASVCDPELPSAEIVGWGTLVAAGVPLSAAEQQRLADTAANAFALIALLPVGVRPYFARLGLIATLASALAVATPAAH
;
A
#
# COMPACT_ATOMS: atom_id res chain seq x y z
N MET A 1 7.78 -13.28 -0.60
CA MET A 1 6.71 -12.33 -0.97
C MET A 1 5.62 -12.16 0.10
N ARG A 2 4.87 -13.20 0.52
CA ARG A 2 3.83 -13.02 1.58
C ARG A 2 4.42 -12.55 2.92
N GLU A 3 5.46 -13.22 3.39
CA GLU A 3 6.20 -12.83 4.61
C GLU A 3 6.77 -11.41 4.51
N GLU A 4 7.25 -11.01 3.33
CA GLU A 4 7.73 -9.64 3.08
C GLU A 4 6.60 -8.61 3.17
N LEU A 5 5.41 -8.93 2.65
CA LEU A 5 4.22 -8.07 2.75
C LEU A 5 3.80 -7.92 4.23
N GLU A 6 3.74 -9.02 4.97
CA GLU A 6 3.42 -9.02 6.40
C GLU A 6 4.43 -8.19 7.21
N ALA A 7 5.72 -8.35 6.94
CA ALA A 7 6.77 -7.54 7.56
C ALA A 7 6.62 -6.05 7.22
N ALA A 8 6.34 -5.71 5.96
CA ALA A 8 6.14 -4.33 5.53
C ALA A 8 4.91 -3.69 6.21
N LEU A 9 3.81 -4.43 6.32
CA LEU A 9 2.60 -4.01 7.05
C LEU A 9 2.88 -3.80 8.54
N LEU A 10 3.60 -4.72 9.18
CA LEU A 10 3.98 -4.60 10.59
C LEU A 10 4.82 -3.35 10.83
N VAL A 11 5.86 -3.13 10.01
CA VAL A 11 6.70 -1.93 10.11
C VAL A 11 5.89 -0.66 9.86
N HIS A 12 4.95 -0.68 8.91
CA HIS A 12 4.07 0.47 8.66
C HIS A 12 3.19 0.79 9.87
N SER A 13 2.58 -0.23 10.49
CA SER A 13 1.68 -0.05 11.63
C SER A 13 2.37 0.45 12.91
N THR A 14 3.66 0.13 13.08
CA THR A 14 4.44 0.45 14.29
C THR A 14 5.31 1.69 14.12
N SER A 15 5.50 2.17 12.90
CA SER A 15 6.26 3.41 12.66
C SER A 15 5.43 4.63 13.05
N PRO A 16 6.03 5.63 13.73
CA PRO A 16 5.36 6.91 13.92
C PRO A 16 5.09 7.57 12.57
N LEU A 17 3.97 8.31 12.48
CA LEU A 17 3.70 9.16 11.34
C LEU A 17 4.73 10.29 11.32
N PRO A 18 5.34 10.59 10.15
CA PRO A 18 6.27 11.70 10.05
C PRO A 18 5.54 13.04 10.22
N GLU A 19 6.26 14.04 10.71
CA GLU A 19 5.73 15.39 10.91
C GLU A 19 5.22 15.96 9.57
N GLY A 20 3.98 16.45 9.55
CA GLY A 20 3.31 16.93 8.33
C GLY A 20 2.44 15.89 7.60
N VAL A 21 2.41 14.64 8.06
CA VAL A 21 1.37 13.66 7.67
C VAL A 21 0.31 13.62 8.75
N ASP A 22 -0.81 14.31 8.53
CA ASP A 22 -1.98 14.20 9.41
C ASP A 22 -2.66 12.83 9.18
N ARG A 23 -3.26 12.27 10.23
CA ARG A 23 -4.15 11.10 10.13
C ARG A 23 -5.30 11.35 9.15
N ALA A 24 -5.76 12.58 8.97
CA ALA A 24 -6.73 12.92 7.94
C ALA A 24 -6.17 12.71 6.52
N SER A 25 -4.88 13.00 6.30
CA SER A 25 -4.18 12.78 5.02
C SER A 25 -3.98 11.30 4.68
N VAL A 26 -4.09 10.39 5.66
CA VAL A 26 -4.04 8.93 5.44
C VAL A 26 -5.29 8.44 4.70
N CYS A 27 -6.39 9.18 4.78
CA CYS A 27 -7.65 8.95 4.07
C CYS A 27 -7.82 9.87 2.85
N ASP A 28 -6.80 10.66 2.51
CA ASP A 28 -6.83 11.55 1.35
C ASP A 28 -6.87 10.71 0.06
N PRO A 29 -7.82 10.93 -0.86
CA PRO A 29 -7.84 10.24 -2.14
C PRO A 29 -6.59 10.47 -2.99
N GLU A 30 -5.83 11.55 -2.76
CA GLU A 30 -4.53 11.78 -3.40
C GLU A 30 -3.38 10.99 -2.74
N LEU A 31 -3.58 10.49 -1.51
CA LEU A 31 -2.62 9.70 -0.76
C LEU A 31 -3.31 8.48 -0.14
N PRO A 32 -3.66 7.44 -0.94
CA PRO A 32 -4.57 6.34 -0.56
C PRO A 32 -3.96 5.34 0.44
N SER A 33 -3.39 5.85 1.53
CA SER A 33 -2.61 5.13 2.52
C SER A 33 -3.44 4.04 3.18
N ALA A 34 -4.66 4.40 3.60
CA ALA A 34 -5.61 3.45 4.20
C ALA A 34 -6.04 2.36 3.21
N GLU A 35 -6.22 2.71 1.93
CA GLU A 35 -6.64 1.78 0.88
C GLU A 35 -5.53 0.74 0.58
N ILE A 36 -4.28 1.20 0.43
CA ILE A 36 -3.10 0.35 0.26
C ILE A 36 -2.97 -0.64 1.42
N VAL A 37 -3.06 -0.15 2.66
CA VAL A 37 -2.92 -0.99 3.86
C VAL A 37 -4.08 -1.98 3.96
N GLY A 38 -5.30 -1.57 3.62
CA GLY A 38 -6.47 -2.44 3.59
C GLY A 38 -6.30 -3.62 2.63
N TRP A 39 -5.97 -3.34 1.36
CA TRP A 39 -5.72 -4.40 0.38
C TRP A 39 -4.50 -5.26 0.72
N GLY A 40 -3.40 -4.64 1.19
CA GLY A 40 -2.23 -5.37 1.66
C GLY A 40 -2.59 -6.37 2.76
N THR A 41 -3.44 -5.97 3.71
CA THR A 41 -3.91 -6.83 4.79
C THR A 41 -4.77 -8.00 4.27
N LEU A 42 -5.69 -7.74 3.33
CA LEU A 42 -6.53 -8.77 2.71
C LEU A 42 -5.67 -9.80 1.95
N VAL A 43 -4.72 -9.34 1.15
CA VAL A 43 -3.83 -10.21 0.37
C VAL A 43 -2.92 -11.02 1.30
N ALA A 44 -2.38 -10.41 2.36
CA ALA A 44 -1.60 -11.10 3.38
C ALA A 44 -2.42 -12.20 4.09
N ALA A 45 -3.72 -11.96 4.32
CA ALA A 45 -4.66 -12.96 4.84
C ALA A 45 -5.07 -14.03 3.81
N GLY A 46 -4.65 -13.90 2.54
CA GLY A 46 -4.99 -14.85 1.47
C GLY A 46 -6.39 -14.67 0.89
N VAL A 47 -7.02 -13.52 1.11
CA VAL A 47 -8.29 -13.17 0.50
C VAL A 47 -8.04 -12.84 -0.98
N PRO A 48 -8.71 -13.53 -1.92
CA PRO A 48 -8.56 -13.23 -3.34
C PRO A 48 -9.21 -11.87 -3.66
N LEU A 49 -8.55 -11.10 -4.52
CA LEU A 49 -9.07 -9.84 -5.06
C LEU A 49 -9.67 -10.07 -6.44
N SER A 50 -10.76 -9.37 -6.75
CA SER A 50 -11.32 -9.30 -8.11
C SER A 50 -10.36 -8.59 -9.07
N ALA A 51 -10.53 -8.80 -10.38
CA ALA A 51 -9.68 -8.14 -11.38
C ALA A 51 -9.73 -6.60 -11.28
N ALA A 52 -10.89 -6.03 -10.94
CA ALA A 52 -11.04 -4.58 -10.73
C ALA A 52 -10.27 -4.08 -9.52
N GLU A 53 -10.28 -4.83 -8.41
CA GLU A 53 -9.51 -4.51 -7.20
C GLU A 53 -8.00 -4.67 -7.43
N GLN A 54 -7.59 -5.71 -8.17
CA GLN A 54 -6.19 -5.90 -8.56
C GLN A 54 -5.67 -4.73 -9.40
N GLN A 55 -6.45 -4.28 -10.39
CA GLN A 55 -6.10 -3.12 -11.20
C GLN A 55 -6.00 -1.86 -10.35
N ARG A 56 -7.00 -1.62 -9.48
CA ARG A 56 -7.03 -0.43 -8.63
C ARG A 56 -5.85 -0.41 -7.64
N LEU A 57 -5.47 -1.55 -7.08
CA LEU A 57 -4.28 -1.69 -6.23
C LEU A 57 -2.99 -1.36 -7.00
N ALA A 58 -2.87 -1.82 -8.26
CA ALA A 58 -1.73 -1.50 -9.11
C ALA A 58 -1.65 0.00 -9.46
N ASP A 59 -2.78 0.62 -9.78
CA ASP A 59 -2.84 2.06 -10.07
C ASP A 59 -2.47 2.90 -8.84
N THR A 60 -2.99 2.49 -7.67
CA THR A 60 -2.65 3.13 -6.39
C THR A 60 -1.16 2.96 -6.05
N ALA A 61 -0.56 1.81 -6.34
CA ALA A 61 0.88 1.61 -6.19
C ALA A 61 1.69 2.59 -7.06
N ALA A 62 1.31 2.73 -8.34
CA ALA A 62 1.98 3.64 -9.28
C ALA A 62 1.87 5.10 -8.83
N ASN A 63 0.69 5.52 -8.38
CA ASN A 63 0.48 6.87 -7.84
C ASN A 63 1.34 7.14 -6.60
N ALA A 64 1.41 6.18 -5.67
CA ALA A 64 2.25 6.32 -4.48
C ALA A 64 3.72 6.58 -4.85
N PHE A 65 4.27 5.84 -5.83
CA PHE A 65 5.64 6.06 -6.29
C PHE A 65 5.84 7.38 -7.03
N ALA A 66 4.89 7.78 -7.88
CA ALA A 66 4.95 9.03 -8.62
C ALA A 66 5.03 10.26 -7.70
N LEU A 67 4.35 10.21 -6.54
CA LEU A 67 4.29 11.32 -5.59
C LEU A 67 5.55 11.43 -4.72
N ILE A 68 6.32 10.36 -4.50
CA ILE A 68 7.51 10.36 -3.61
C ILE A 68 8.50 11.47 -3.95
N ALA A 69 8.74 11.73 -5.24
CA ALA A 69 9.68 12.75 -5.69
C ALA A 69 9.24 14.18 -5.34
N LEU A 70 7.92 14.41 -5.28
CA LEU A 70 7.30 15.71 -5.02
C LEU A 70 7.15 16.01 -3.52
N LEU A 71 7.27 14.97 -2.69
CA LEU A 71 7.06 15.08 -1.25
C LEU A 71 8.31 15.59 -0.50
N PRO A 72 8.13 16.25 0.66
CA PRO A 72 9.22 16.63 1.55
C PRO A 72 10.10 15.44 1.94
N VAL A 73 11.42 15.63 2.01
CA VAL A 73 12.39 14.54 2.28
C VAL A 73 12.03 13.73 3.53
N GLY A 74 11.52 14.39 4.59
CA GLY A 74 11.15 13.75 5.85
C GLY A 74 9.99 12.76 5.76
N VAL A 75 9.09 12.90 4.79
CA VAL A 75 7.92 12.01 4.64
C VAL A 75 8.13 10.92 3.59
N ARG A 76 9.12 11.06 2.70
CA ARG A 76 9.39 10.09 1.61
C ARG A 76 9.52 8.63 2.07
N PRO A 77 10.19 8.30 3.20
CA PRO A 77 10.29 6.91 3.65
C PRO A 77 8.92 6.27 3.98
N TYR A 78 7.97 7.07 4.49
CA TYR A 78 6.61 6.60 4.76
C TYR A 78 5.89 6.22 3.46
N PHE A 79 5.94 7.08 2.44
CA PHE A 79 5.31 6.83 1.14
C PHE A 79 6.02 5.75 0.33
N ALA A 80 7.34 5.65 0.40
CA ALA A 80 8.10 4.55 -0.19
C ALA A 80 7.67 3.19 0.39
N ARG A 81 7.39 3.13 1.69
CA ARG A 81 6.86 1.92 2.33
C ARG A 81 5.45 1.58 1.86
N LEU A 82 4.58 2.57 1.70
CA LEU A 82 3.25 2.35 1.11
C LEU A 82 3.36 1.80 -0.31
N GLY A 83 4.23 2.37 -1.14
CA GLY A 83 4.51 1.84 -2.48
C GLY A 83 4.99 0.39 -2.44
N LEU A 84 5.91 0.05 -1.53
CA LEU A 84 6.37 -1.32 -1.32
C LEU A 84 5.23 -2.28 -0.95
N ILE A 85 4.38 -1.90 0.02
CA ILE A 85 3.21 -2.71 0.42
C ILE A 85 2.30 -2.95 -0.79
N ALA A 86 1.99 -1.90 -1.55
CA ALA A 86 1.12 -1.98 -2.71
C ALA A 86 1.71 -2.89 -3.80
N THR A 87 3.02 -2.79 -4.10
CA THR A 87 3.69 -3.65 -5.07
C THR A 87 3.68 -5.13 -4.66
N LEU A 88 4.00 -5.42 -3.40
CA LEU A 88 4.00 -6.80 -2.89
C LEU A 88 2.57 -7.38 -2.92
N ALA A 89 1.59 -6.58 -2.52
CA ALA A 89 0.18 -6.98 -2.55
C ALA A 89 -0.32 -7.22 -3.97
N SER A 90 -0.02 -6.34 -4.94
CA SER A 90 -0.39 -6.53 -6.35
C SER A 90 0.18 -7.82 -6.92
N ALA A 91 1.47 -8.08 -6.70
CA ALA A 91 2.13 -9.25 -7.24
C ALA A 91 1.60 -10.57 -6.63
N LEU A 92 1.25 -10.56 -5.34
CA LEU A 92 0.60 -11.70 -4.69
C LEU A 92 -0.85 -11.88 -5.14
N ALA A 93 -1.59 -10.79 -5.35
CA ALA A 93 -2.98 -10.84 -5.80
C ALA A 93 -3.10 -11.42 -7.21
N VAL A 94 -2.18 -11.08 -8.12
CA VAL A 94 -2.13 -11.67 -9.48
C VAL A 94 -1.78 -13.16 -9.46
N ALA A 95 -0.95 -13.59 -8.51
CA ALA A 95 -0.58 -15.00 -8.35
C ALA A 95 -1.68 -15.85 -7.70
N THR A 96 -2.73 -15.23 -7.16
CA THR A 96 -3.86 -15.91 -6.52
C THR A 96 -5.06 -15.89 -7.47
N PRO A 97 -5.63 -17.04 -7.87
CA PRO A 97 -6.77 -17.04 -8.78
C PRO A 97 -7.95 -16.26 -8.16
N ALA A 98 -8.54 -15.35 -8.94
CA ALA A 98 -9.70 -14.59 -8.51
C ALA A 98 -10.84 -15.56 -8.17
N ALA A 99 -11.51 -15.36 -7.04
CA ALA A 99 -12.73 -16.09 -6.73
C ALA A 99 -13.80 -15.66 -7.75
N HIS A 100 -14.32 -16.63 -8.50
CA HIS A 100 -15.42 -16.47 -9.45
C HIS A 100 -16.75 -16.19 -8.75
#